data_AF-A0A3L5TST0-F1
#
_entry.id   AF-A0A3L5TST0-F1
#
_cell.length_a   1.000
_cell.length_b   1.000
_cell.length_c   1.000
_cell.angle_alpha   90.00
_cell.angle_beta   90.00
_cell.angle_gamma   90.00
#
_symmetry.space_group_name_H-M   'P 1'
#
loop_
_entity.id
_entity.type
_entity.pdbx_description
1 polymer ?
#
loop_
_entity_poly.entity_id
_entity_poly.type
_entity_poly.pdbx_seq_one_letter_code
_entity_poly.pdbx_strand_id
1 'polypeptide(L)'
;LETELRKLQSIIQDSMGGFDEMLTQVFMKKIKVMMVVYQEELKILRLRASLLVEEELETQEQELNRLVEHKKSLKALTAAAMIESKKHLDAYKNDYENLQYEDKAMDKTFKREFNDVTALQQDQLYRLFRRRPKIPRLKGFDTPAAPSTGDHGLPNPFADRPSTARQHAQAKNNVETAINDLDRDVNNPEGVELSVWERLCKFRRIKIENEFLIKQKALVFAEMEAFYRKRQDEDEILKNEIEDLQMKISKLKNDEARVNLNLEVQLLLKQGQVETDTSTFIADYKNSALIHRSVVEELNTNIKKLGEDKISSMVESKDFRKGIIQLEWEHKKMLMEMEDFQNKMKDIQFMKVTREIQLFLNNVAEYEAKKADEINKLEQTIMTQLKHHEKKLAHQKKILREHNRTIKAKDTDNTNIDSDLMERNVTVNERKLIDEVNADRRSDAGKDKRYMEIVQRRKLVDLAKAQAQEVAVLRAEVERLRMRTFPALVQVEH
;
A
#
# COMPACT_ATOMS: atom_id res chain seq x y z
N LEU A 1 40.74 13.34 60.14
CA LEU A 1 40.36 11.99 59.64
C LEU A 1 39.25 12.08 58.60
N GLU A 2 38.03 12.52 58.93
CA GLU A 2 36.93 12.61 57.93
C GLU A 2 37.21 13.60 56.77
N THR A 3 37.78 14.76 57.05
CA THR A 3 38.16 15.76 56.04
C THR A 3 39.24 15.24 55.08
N GLU A 4 40.22 14.50 55.59
CA GLU A 4 41.24 13.86 54.75
C GLU A 4 40.66 12.72 53.91
N LEU A 5 39.75 11.93 54.48
CA LEU A 5 39.05 10.87 53.76
C LEU A 5 38.22 11.44 52.59
N ARG A 6 37.47 12.54 52.81
CA ARG A 6 36.75 13.23 51.74
C ARG A 6 37.68 13.81 50.68
N LYS A 7 38.82 14.38 51.08
CA LYS A 7 39.82 14.89 50.15
C LYS A 7 40.39 13.77 49.27
N LEU A 8 40.71 12.61 49.86
CA LEU A 8 41.18 11.44 49.13
C LEU A 8 40.11 10.88 48.19
N GLN A 9 38.84 10.83 48.62
CA GLN A 9 37.72 10.42 47.77
C GLN A 9 37.55 11.34 46.55
N SER A 10 37.64 12.67 46.75
CA SER A 10 37.60 13.64 45.64
C SER A 10 38.75 13.42 44.66
N ILE A 11 39.98 13.26 45.16
CA ILE A 11 41.15 13.01 44.31
C ILE A 11 41.00 11.70 43.51
N ILE A 12 40.46 10.65 44.14
CA ILE A 12 40.18 9.38 43.44
C ILE A 12 39.14 9.59 42.35
N GLN A 13 38.05 10.31 42.64
CA GLN A 13 37.00 10.59 41.66
C GLN A 13 37.51 11.42 40.47
N ASP A 14 38.31 12.46 40.73
CA ASP A 14 38.92 13.28 39.69
C ASP A 14 39.92 12.45 38.86
N SER A 15 40.70 11.57 39.50
CA SER A 15 41.62 10.65 38.82
C SER A 15 40.88 9.63 37.93
N MET A 16 39.77 9.06 38.42
CA MET A 16 38.92 8.17 37.63
C MET A 16 38.31 8.92 36.43
N GLY A 17 37.80 10.13 36.64
CA GLY A 17 37.27 10.97 35.56
C GLY A 17 38.32 11.29 34.49
N GLY A 18 39.54 11.64 34.90
CA GLY A 18 40.65 11.88 33.97
C GLY A 18 41.09 10.62 33.22
N PHE A 19 41.07 9.45 33.88
CA PHE A 19 41.33 8.17 33.22
C PHE A 19 40.26 7.84 32.18
N ASP A 20 38.97 7.97 32.52
CA ASP A 20 37.85 7.70 31.62
C ASP A 20 37.84 8.65 30.41
N GLU A 21 38.20 9.92 30.61
CA GLU A 21 38.36 10.88 29.52
C GLU A 21 39.50 10.47 28.58
N MET A 22 40.68 10.13 29.12
CA MET A 22 41.80 9.63 28.32
C MET A 22 41.43 8.33 27.58
N LEU A 23 40.74 7.40 28.24
CA LEU A 23 40.28 6.16 27.64
C LEU A 23 39.33 6.44 26.47
N THR A 24 38.40 7.38 26.65
CA THR A 24 37.47 7.82 25.61
C THR A 24 38.19 8.46 24.42
N GLN A 25 39.18 9.32 24.68
CA GLN A 25 40.01 9.92 23.64
C GLN A 25 40.78 8.87 22.84
N VAL A 26 41.38 7.89 23.52
CA VAL A 26 42.10 6.77 22.89
C VAL A 26 41.13 5.89 22.08
N PHE A 27 39.95 5.60 22.61
CA PHE A 27 38.92 4.83 21.92
C PHE A 27 38.44 5.54 20.64
N MET A 28 38.16 6.84 20.71
CA MET A 28 37.81 7.64 19.54
C MET A 28 38.95 7.69 18.51
N LYS A 29 40.20 7.78 18.96
CA LYS A 29 41.37 7.69 18.07
C LYS A 29 41.44 6.32 17.39
N LYS A 30 41.21 5.22 18.12
CA LYS A 30 41.17 3.86 17.56
C LYS A 30 40.10 3.76 16.47
N ILE A 31 38.88 4.23 16.72
CA ILE A 31 37.79 4.22 15.72
C ILE A 31 38.20 4.98 14.46
N LYS A 32 38.74 6.20 14.61
CA LYS A 32 39.19 7.00 13.46
C LYS A 32 40.28 6.30 12.66
N VAL A 33 41.26 5.69 13.33
CA VAL A 33 42.33 4.94 12.66
C VAL A 33 41.75 3.74 11.92
N MET A 34 40.89 2.94 12.55
CA MET A 34 40.24 1.80 11.89
C MET A 34 39.41 2.23 10.69
N MET A 35 38.67 3.33 10.78
CA MET A 35 37.89 3.89 9.68
C MET A 35 38.78 4.23 8.47
N VAL A 36 39.92 4.87 8.70
CA VAL A 36 40.89 5.19 7.63
C VAL A 36 41.50 3.92 7.05
N VAL A 37 41.87 2.95 7.89
CA VAL A 37 42.39 1.65 7.42
C VAL A 37 41.37 0.97 6.50
N TYR A 38 40.11 0.85 6.92
CA TYR A 38 39.07 0.24 6.09
C TYR A 38 38.77 1.02 4.81
N GLN A 39 38.90 2.35 4.86
CA GLN A 39 38.77 3.19 3.66
C GLN A 39 39.89 2.89 2.65
N GLU A 40 41.14 2.82 3.10
CA GLU A 40 42.28 2.51 2.23
C GLU A 40 42.22 1.05 1.73
N GLU A 41 41.84 0.10 2.58
CA GLU A 41 41.62 -1.30 2.16
C GLU A 41 40.55 -1.40 1.07
N LEU A 42 39.42 -0.71 1.23
CA LEU A 42 38.36 -0.68 0.21
C LEU A 42 38.86 -0.04 -1.10
N LYS A 43 39.65 1.04 -1.02
CA LYS A 43 40.26 1.69 -2.18
C LYS A 43 41.22 0.75 -2.91
N ILE A 44 42.06 0.02 -2.17
CA ILE A 44 42.97 -0.99 -2.75
C ILE A 44 42.16 -2.09 -3.46
N LEU A 45 41.09 -2.59 -2.84
CA LEU A 45 40.23 -3.62 -3.45
C LEU A 45 39.56 -3.11 -4.73
N ARG A 46 39.05 -1.88 -4.73
CA ARG A 46 38.45 -1.25 -5.93
C ARG A 46 39.46 -1.03 -7.05
N LEU A 47 40.65 -0.52 -6.72
CA LEU A 47 41.73 -0.36 -7.71
C LEU A 47 42.14 -1.71 -8.29
N ARG A 48 42.26 -2.76 -7.47
CA ARG A 48 42.54 -4.11 -7.94
C ARG A 48 41.45 -4.63 -8.87
N ALA A 49 40.18 -4.38 -8.55
CA ALA A 49 39.07 -4.75 -9.43
C ALA A 49 39.12 -3.98 -10.76
N SER A 50 39.43 -2.68 -10.73
CA SER A 50 39.60 -1.86 -11.93
C SER A 50 40.73 -2.37 -12.82
N LEU A 51 41.89 -2.71 -12.23
CA LEU A 51 43.03 -3.27 -12.96
C LEU A 51 42.68 -4.62 -13.60
N LEU A 52 41.92 -5.48 -12.89
CA LEU A 52 41.46 -6.75 -13.44
C LEU A 52 40.55 -6.54 -14.67
N VAL A 53 39.66 -5.54 -14.61
CA VAL A 53 38.80 -5.18 -15.74
C VAL A 53 39.62 -4.65 -16.90
N GLU A 54 40.65 -3.83 -16.63
CA GLU A 54 41.58 -3.34 -17.66
C GLU A 54 42.35 -4.49 -18.33
N GLU A 55 42.90 -5.43 -17.56
CA GLU A 55 43.56 -6.64 -18.07
C GLU A 55 42.61 -7.51 -18.92
N GLU A 56 41.35 -7.64 -18.51
CA GLU A 56 40.33 -8.38 -19.27
C GLU A 56 40.02 -7.68 -20.61
N LEU A 57 39.86 -6.36 -20.59
CA LEU A 57 39.63 -5.56 -21.80
C LEU A 57 40.83 -5.64 -22.75
N GLU A 58 42.06 -5.55 -22.24
CA GLU A 58 43.28 -5.68 -23.04
C GLU A 58 43.37 -7.08 -23.67
N THR A 59 43.11 -8.13 -22.90
CA THR A 59 43.10 -9.51 -23.40
C THR A 59 42.08 -9.69 -24.51
N GLN A 60 40.87 -9.15 -24.33
CA GLN A 60 39.81 -9.18 -25.35
C GLN A 60 40.21 -8.38 -26.61
N GLU A 61 40.87 -7.24 -26.46
CA GLU A 61 41.34 -6.44 -27.60
C GLU A 61 42.40 -7.22 -28.40
N GLN A 62 43.37 -7.83 -27.71
CA GLN A 62 44.40 -8.64 -28.34
C GLN A 62 43.80 -9.84 -29.09
N GLU A 63 42.81 -10.53 -28.50
CA GLU A 63 42.13 -11.65 -29.15
C GLU A 63 41.36 -11.20 -30.40
N LEU A 64 40.58 -10.12 -30.31
CA LEU A 64 39.83 -9.59 -31.45
C LEU A 64 40.77 -9.12 -32.57
N ASN A 65 41.86 -8.43 -32.24
CA ASN A 65 42.86 -8.00 -33.21
C ASN A 65 43.51 -9.21 -33.91
N ARG A 66 43.85 -10.25 -33.16
CA ARG A 66 44.38 -11.50 -33.74
C ARG A 66 43.38 -12.18 -34.68
N LEU A 67 42.10 -12.22 -34.30
CA LEU A 67 41.04 -12.78 -35.13
C LEU A 67 40.84 -11.97 -36.42
N VAL A 68 40.83 -10.65 -36.33
CA VAL A 68 40.74 -9.76 -37.51
C VAL A 68 41.91 -10.00 -38.45
N GLU A 69 43.13 -10.06 -37.94
CA GLU A 69 44.31 -10.26 -38.77
C GLU A 69 44.30 -11.64 -39.44
N HIS A 70 43.89 -12.68 -38.72
CA HIS A 70 43.69 -14.01 -39.29
C HIS A 70 42.63 -14.01 -40.40
N LYS A 71 41.48 -13.36 -40.18
CA LYS A 71 40.41 -13.28 -41.18
C LYS A 71 40.82 -12.44 -42.40
N LYS A 72 41.57 -11.35 -42.23
CA LYS A 72 42.17 -10.58 -43.33
C LYS A 72 43.12 -11.42 -44.17
N SER A 73 43.96 -12.24 -43.53
CA SER A 73 44.85 -13.16 -44.24
C SER A 73 44.06 -14.18 -45.07
N LEU A 74 43.02 -14.79 -44.50
CA LEU A 74 42.11 -15.68 -45.23
C LEU A 74 41.43 -14.96 -46.40
N LYS A 75 40.95 -13.73 -46.19
CA LYS A 75 40.32 -12.92 -47.25
C LYS A 75 41.29 -12.61 -48.40
N ALA A 76 42.56 -12.34 -48.11
CA ALA A 76 43.56 -12.14 -49.15
C ALA A 76 43.75 -13.41 -50.01
N LEU A 77 43.74 -14.59 -49.38
CA LEU A 77 43.81 -15.88 -50.09
C LEU A 77 42.56 -16.16 -50.93
N THR A 78 41.35 -15.90 -50.39
CA THR A 78 40.10 -16.08 -51.16
C THR A 78 39.99 -15.10 -52.31
N ALA A 79 40.38 -13.84 -52.12
CA ALA A 79 40.40 -12.83 -53.16
C ALA A 79 41.35 -13.21 -54.30
N ALA A 80 42.56 -13.70 -53.99
CA ALA A 80 43.51 -14.20 -55.00
C ALA A 80 42.91 -15.38 -55.79
N ALA A 81 42.33 -16.36 -55.10
CA ALA A 81 41.69 -17.51 -55.75
C ALA A 81 40.45 -17.12 -56.57
N MET A 82 39.70 -16.10 -56.16
CA MET A 82 38.57 -15.54 -56.91
C MET A 82 39.04 -14.87 -58.20
N ILE A 83 40.12 -14.09 -58.15
CA ILE A 83 40.73 -13.46 -59.34
C ILE A 83 41.20 -14.53 -60.33
N GLU A 84 41.86 -15.58 -59.85
CA GLU A 84 42.31 -16.70 -60.68
C GLU A 84 41.12 -17.45 -61.30
N SER A 85 40.10 -17.76 -60.51
CA SER A 85 38.87 -18.40 -60.99
C SER A 85 38.17 -17.55 -62.07
N LYS A 86 38.14 -16.23 -61.89
CA LYS A 86 37.59 -15.29 -62.87
C LYS A 86 38.37 -15.33 -64.18
N LYS A 87 39.70 -15.32 -64.12
CA LYS A 87 40.57 -15.42 -65.30
C LYS A 87 40.30 -16.71 -66.09
N HIS A 88 40.17 -17.85 -65.41
CA HIS A 88 39.83 -19.12 -66.06
C HIS A 88 38.43 -19.10 -66.68
N LEU A 89 37.45 -18.55 -65.98
CA LEU A 89 36.08 -18.40 -66.49
C LEU A 89 36.03 -17.53 -67.74
N ASP A 90 36.73 -16.39 -67.75
CA ASP A 90 36.75 -15.46 -68.88
C ASP A 90 37.48 -16.05 -70.09
N ALA A 91 38.58 -16.78 -69.87
CA ALA A 91 39.26 -17.52 -70.94
C ALA A 91 38.35 -18.60 -71.54
N TYR A 92 37.65 -19.38 -70.71
CA TYR A 92 36.74 -20.41 -71.17
C TYR A 92 35.52 -19.83 -71.90
N LYS A 93 35.01 -18.68 -71.43
CA LYS A 93 33.95 -17.92 -72.09
C LYS A 93 34.36 -17.50 -73.49
N ASN A 94 35.56 -16.92 -73.64
CA ASN A 94 36.08 -16.53 -74.95
C ASN A 94 36.20 -17.72 -75.90
N ASP A 95 36.71 -18.86 -75.43
CA ASP A 95 36.78 -20.09 -76.23
C ASP A 95 35.39 -20.63 -76.62
N TYR A 96 34.42 -20.51 -75.73
CA TYR A 96 33.03 -20.90 -75.99
C TYR A 96 32.38 -19.98 -77.03
N GLU A 97 32.56 -18.66 -76.92
CA GLU A 97 32.06 -17.65 -77.86
C GLU A 97 32.71 -17.80 -79.24
N ASN A 98 34.01 -18.08 -79.31
CA ASN A 98 34.72 -18.37 -80.56
C ASN A 98 34.13 -19.60 -81.27
N LEU A 99 33.89 -20.68 -80.52
CA LEU A 99 33.27 -21.88 -81.10
C LEU A 99 31.84 -21.62 -81.59
N GLN A 100 31.05 -20.83 -80.86
CA GLN A 100 29.74 -20.39 -81.36
C GLN A 100 29.84 -19.53 -82.63
N TYR A 101 30.86 -18.69 -82.73
CA TYR A 101 31.09 -17.88 -83.92
C TYR A 101 31.49 -18.73 -85.13
N GLU A 102 32.41 -19.69 -84.95
CA GLU A 102 32.80 -20.66 -85.98
C GLU A 102 31.61 -21.48 -86.46
N ASP A 103 30.77 -21.95 -85.54
CA ASP A 103 29.54 -22.67 -85.86
C ASP A 103 28.58 -21.82 -86.72
N LYS A 104 28.33 -20.56 -86.34
CA LYS A 104 27.54 -19.62 -87.14
C LYS A 104 28.20 -19.29 -88.48
N ALA A 105 29.53 -19.27 -88.55
CA ALA A 105 30.27 -19.01 -89.77
C ALA A 105 30.09 -20.16 -90.78
N MET A 106 30.04 -21.43 -90.32
CA MET A 106 29.76 -22.57 -91.20
C MET A 106 28.42 -22.46 -91.94
N ASP A 107 27.39 -21.91 -91.30
CA ASP A 107 26.10 -21.63 -91.95
C ASP A 107 26.21 -20.56 -93.05
N LYS A 108 27.04 -19.54 -92.83
CA LYS A 108 27.27 -18.45 -93.79
C LYS A 108 28.14 -18.90 -94.97
N THR A 109 29.14 -19.74 -94.71
CA THR A 109 30.07 -20.22 -95.74
C THR A 109 29.50 -21.36 -96.58
N PHE A 110 28.40 -21.99 -96.15
CA PHE A 110 27.75 -23.09 -96.89
C PHE A 110 27.53 -22.77 -98.38
N LYS A 111 26.97 -21.60 -98.69
CA LYS A 111 26.70 -21.19 -100.09
C LYS A 111 27.98 -21.01 -100.92
N ARG A 112 29.10 -20.67 -100.26
CA ARG A 112 30.40 -20.54 -100.90
C ARG A 112 31.04 -21.90 -101.16
N GLU A 113 30.84 -22.85 -100.24
CA GLU A 113 31.40 -24.20 -100.30
C GLU A 113 30.75 -25.09 -101.39
N PHE A 114 29.48 -24.82 -101.71
CA PHE A 114 28.70 -25.55 -102.73
C PHE A 114 28.30 -24.65 -103.90
N ASN A 115 29.20 -23.78 -104.37
CA ASN A 115 28.94 -22.88 -105.49
C ASN A 115 29.03 -23.56 -106.87
N ASP A 116 29.50 -24.81 -106.90
CA ASP A 116 29.76 -25.65 -108.07
C ASP A 116 28.54 -26.45 -108.53
N VAL A 117 27.41 -26.35 -107.82
CA VAL A 117 26.13 -26.98 -108.16
C VAL A 117 25.06 -25.95 -108.54
N THR A 118 23.98 -26.40 -109.19
CA THR A 118 22.85 -25.52 -109.55
C THR A 118 22.18 -24.93 -108.31
N ALA A 119 21.53 -23.76 -108.42
CA ALA A 119 20.84 -23.11 -107.30
C ALA A 119 19.76 -24.00 -106.65
N LEU A 120 19.07 -24.83 -107.45
CA LEU A 120 18.08 -25.79 -106.96
C LEU A 120 18.72 -26.89 -106.11
N GLN A 121 19.84 -27.46 -106.59
CA GLN A 121 20.61 -28.46 -105.85
C GLN A 121 21.22 -27.87 -104.59
N GLN A 122 21.73 -26.64 -104.64
CA GLN A 122 22.29 -25.95 -103.47
C GLN A 122 21.26 -25.79 -102.34
N ASP A 123 20.00 -25.44 -102.66
CA ASP A 123 18.92 -25.33 -101.67
C ASP A 123 18.51 -26.70 -101.09
N GLN A 124 18.46 -27.74 -101.93
CA GLN A 124 18.21 -29.12 -101.48
C GLN A 124 19.31 -29.61 -100.53
N LEU A 125 20.59 -29.39 -100.87
CA LEU A 125 21.73 -29.72 -100.03
C LEU A 125 21.72 -28.91 -98.72
N TYR A 126 21.31 -27.65 -98.74
CA TYR A 126 21.21 -26.83 -97.52
C TYR A 126 20.16 -27.36 -96.54
N ARG A 127 19.01 -27.83 -97.05
CA ARG A 127 17.99 -28.50 -96.23
C ARG A 127 18.54 -29.79 -95.59
N LEU A 128 19.34 -30.55 -96.32
CA LEU A 128 19.97 -31.78 -95.82
C LEU A 128 21.12 -31.48 -94.83
N PHE A 129 21.85 -30.38 -95.01
CA PHE A 129 22.85 -29.87 -94.08
C PHE A 129 22.24 -29.48 -92.73
N ARG A 130 21.07 -28.84 -92.74
CA ARG A 130 20.34 -28.47 -91.51
C ARG A 130 19.61 -29.64 -90.85
N ARG A 131 19.53 -30.80 -91.50
CA ARG A 131 18.95 -32.01 -90.90
C ARG A 131 19.85 -32.51 -89.76
N ARG A 132 19.26 -32.89 -88.63
CA ARG A 132 19.98 -33.38 -87.45
C ARG A 132 19.65 -34.85 -87.18
N PRO A 133 20.56 -35.63 -86.57
CA PRO A 133 20.29 -37.00 -86.17
C PRO A 133 19.12 -37.04 -85.20
N LYS A 134 18.09 -37.82 -85.53
CA LYS A 134 16.99 -38.11 -84.60
C LYS A 134 17.45 -39.19 -83.64
N ILE A 135 18.10 -38.78 -82.56
CA ILE A 135 18.50 -39.70 -81.50
C ILE A 135 17.21 -40.18 -80.83
N PRO A 136 16.90 -41.50 -80.82
CA PRO A 136 15.77 -42.01 -80.05
C PRO A 136 16.02 -41.65 -78.59
N ARG A 137 15.12 -40.85 -77.99
CA ARG A 137 15.14 -40.68 -76.54
C ARG A 137 14.97 -42.08 -75.95
N LEU A 138 15.91 -42.52 -75.11
CA LEU A 138 15.71 -43.75 -74.34
C LEU A 138 14.44 -43.55 -73.51
N LYS A 139 13.33 -44.15 -73.93
CA LYS A 139 12.11 -44.25 -73.13
C LYS A 139 12.47 -45.03 -71.87
N GLY A 140 12.46 -44.35 -70.72
CA GLY A 140 12.73 -44.93 -69.41
C GLY A 140 13.71 -44.15 -68.52
N PHE A 141 14.34 -43.07 -69.00
CA PHE A 141 15.44 -42.43 -68.25
C PHE A 141 15.25 -40.93 -67.92
N ASP A 142 14.25 -40.26 -68.49
CA ASP A 142 13.82 -38.91 -68.08
C ASP A 142 12.49 -38.99 -67.30
N THR A 143 12.55 -39.43 -66.04
CA THR A 143 11.51 -39.07 -65.06
C THR A 143 12.20 -38.42 -63.87
N PRO A 144 12.23 -37.07 -63.79
CA PRO A 144 12.10 -36.45 -62.49
C PRO A 144 10.74 -36.90 -61.93
N ALA A 145 10.74 -37.34 -60.68
CA ALA A 145 9.56 -37.83 -59.97
C ALA A 145 8.28 -37.07 -60.35
N ALA A 146 7.30 -37.78 -60.92
CA ALA A 146 5.92 -37.34 -60.95
C ALA A 146 5.08 -38.36 -60.15
N PRO A 147 4.22 -37.89 -59.22
CA PRO A 147 3.50 -38.75 -58.28
C PRO A 147 2.16 -39.21 -58.86
N SER A 148 1.99 -40.52 -59.07
CA SER A 148 0.72 -41.24 -59.28
C SER A 148 1.10 -42.68 -59.62
N THR A 149 0.58 -43.77 -59.08
CA THR A 149 -0.57 -44.06 -58.22
C THR A 149 -0.38 -45.54 -57.85
N GLY A 150 -0.48 -45.88 -56.57
CA GLY A 150 -0.72 -47.23 -56.05
C GLY A 150 0.08 -48.37 -56.67
N ASP A 151 1.28 -48.65 -56.16
CA ASP A 151 1.58 -49.93 -55.52
C ASP A 151 2.96 -49.84 -54.82
N HIS A 152 3.17 -50.65 -53.79
CA HIS A 152 4.32 -50.61 -52.89
C HIS A 152 5.64 -51.03 -53.56
N GLY A 153 6.30 -50.10 -54.25
CA GLY A 153 7.67 -50.29 -54.76
C GLY A 153 8.50 -49.02 -54.61
N LEU A 154 9.18 -48.85 -53.47
CA LEU A 154 10.31 -47.93 -53.38
C LEU A 154 11.30 -48.28 -54.50
N PRO A 155 11.76 -47.33 -55.34
CA PRO A 155 12.71 -47.62 -56.39
C PRO A 155 13.99 -48.16 -55.74
N ASN A 156 14.34 -49.41 -56.05
CA ASN A 156 15.51 -50.06 -55.46
C ASN A 156 16.79 -49.22 -55.71
N PRO A 157 17.43 -48.66 -54.67
CA PRO A 157 18.68 -47.90 -54.80
C PRO A 157 19.84 -48.77 -55.32
N PHE A 158 19.70 -50.08 -55.21
CA PHE A 158 20.70 -51.10 -55.59
C PHE A 158 20.34 -51.85 -56.88
N ALA A 159 19.37 -51.38 -57.66
CA ALA A 159 19.16 -51.94 -58.99
C ALA A 159 20.44 -51.74 -59.83
N ASP A 160 20.82 -52.75 -60.62
CA ASP A 160 21.94 -52.67 -61.57
C ASP A 160 21.68 -51.56 -62.60
N ARG A 161 22.08 -50.34 -62.25
CA ARG A 161 22.08 -49.20 -63.15
C ARG A 161 23.33 -49.34 -64.00
N PRO A 162 23.23 -49.33 -65.34
CA PRO A 162 24.43 -49.22 -66.16
C PRO A 162 25.23 -48.02 -65.69
N SER A 163 26.52 -48.22 -65.39
CA SER A 163 27.43 -47.15 -64.94
C SER A 163 27.31 -45.92 -65.86
N THR A 164 27.46 -44.71 -65.31
CA THR A 164 27.51 -43.45 -66.08
C THR A 164 28.45 -43.55 -67.28
N ALA A 165 29.57 -44.28 -67.15
CA ALA A 165 30.48 -44.54 -68.26
C ALA A 165 29.83 -45.39 -69.38
N ARG A 166 29.07 -46.44 -69.03
CA ARG A 166 28.35 -47.29 -69.98
C ARG A 166 27.20 -46.54 -70.65
N GLN A 167 26.53 -45.65 -69.92
CA GLN A 167 25.47 -44.78 -70.45
C GLN A 167 26.03 -43.77 -71.47
N HIS A 168 27.15 -43.10 -71.15
CA HIS A 168 27.83 -42.21 -72.08
C HIS A 168 28.31 -42.93 -73.34
N ALA A 169 28.84 -44.15 -73.21
CA ALA A 169 29.26 -44.95 -74.36
C ALA A 169 28.09 -45.35 -75.26
N GLN A 170 26.95 -45.75 -74.68
CA GLN A 170 25.74 -46.05 -75.45
C GLN A 170 25.16 -44.80 -76.14
N ALA A 171 25.13 -43.66 -75.45
CA ALA A 171 24.68 -42.40 -76.05
C ALA A 171 25.56 -41.99 -77.23
N LYS A 172 26.89 -42.13 -77.10
CA LYS A 172 27.84 -41.88 -78.19
C LYS A 172 27.59 -42.80 -79.38
N ASN A 173 27.45 -44.10 -79.14
CA ASN A 173 27.15 -45.08 -80.20
C ASN A 173 25.82 -44.79 -80.91
N ASN A 174 24.79 -44.37 -80.17
CA ASN A 174 23.48 -44.03 -80.73
C ASN A 174 23.55 -42.79 -81.64
N VAL A 175 24.30 -41.76 -81.21
CA VAL A 175 24.56 -40.56 -82.02
C VAL A 175 25.28 -40.93 -83.31
N GLU A 176 26.34 -41.73 -83.22
CA GLU A 176 27.15 -42.14 -84.36
C GLU A 176 26.37 -43.01 -85.35
N THR A 177 25.54 -43.93 -84.85
CA THR A 177 24.64 -44.73 -85.70
C THR A 177 23.62 -43.85 -86.42
N ALA A 178 23.07 -42.82 -85.75
CA ALA A 178 22.11 -41.91 -86.35
C ALA A 178 22.75 -40.94 -87.37
N ILE A 179 24.03 -40.58 -87.20
CA ILE A 179 24.80 -39.84 -88.21
C ILE A 179 25.05 -40.72 -89.44
N ASN A 180 25.47 -41.97 -89.24
CA ASN A 180 25.71 -42.91 -90.33
C ASN A 180 24.44 -43.20 -91.15
N ASP A 181 23.26 -43.28 -90.50
CA ASP A 181 21.97 -43.44 -91.20
C ASP A 181 21.62 -42.24 -92.08
N LEU A 182 21.94 -41.01 -91.65
CA LEU A 182 21.73 -39.79 -92.43
C LEU A 182 22.64 -39.68 -93.65
N ASP A 183 23.83 -40.28 -93.59
CA ASP A 183 24.84 -40.21 -94.65
C ASP A 183 24.72 -41.33 -95.69
N ARG A 184 23.77 -42.27 -95.52
CA ARG A 184 23.52 -43.34 -96.49
C ARG A 184 23.23 -42.80 -97.89
N ASP A 185 23.73 -43.48 -98.92
CA ASP A 185 23.56 -43.10 -100.34
C ASP A 185 22.09 -43.01 -100.77
N VAL A 186 21.20 -43.74 -100.09
CA VAL A 186 19.74 -43.68 -100.29
C VAL A 186 19.17 -42.28 -100.03
N ASN A 187 19.85 -41.46 -99.23
CA ASN A 187 19.45 -40.09 -98.94
C ASN A 187 20.04 -39.06 -99.91
N ASN A 188 20.87 -39.47 -100.89
CA ASN A 188 21.45 -38.57 -101.89
C ASN A 188 20.36 -38.12 -102.89
N PRO A 189 20.16 -36.81 -103.12
CA PRO A 189 19.20 -36.32 -104.11
C PRO A 189 19.51 -36.76 -105.53
N GLU A 190 18.46 -37.03 -106.32
CA GLU A 190 18.60 -37.36 -107.75
C GLU A 190 19.28 -36.21 -108.50
N GLY A 191 20.36 -36.52 -109.23
CA GLY A 191 21.13 -35.56 -110.02
C GLY A 191 22.32 -34.91 -109.30
N VAL A 192 22.60 -35.26 -108.04
CA VAL A 192 23.81 -34.82 -107.32
C VAL A 192 24.90 -35.88 -107.45
N GLU A 193 26.10 -35.48 -107.87
CA GLU A 193 27.26 -36.39 -107.93
C GLU A 193 27.65 -36.90 -106.54
N LEU A 194 28.12 -38.15 -106.48
CA LEU A 194 28.54 -38.79 -105.24
C LEU A 194 29.66 -38.00 -104.52
N SER A 195 30.56 -37.37 -105.29
CA SER A 195 31.64 -36.50 -104.78
C SER A 195 31.10 -35.30 -103.99
N VAL A 196 30.02 -34.67 -104.47
CA VAL A 196 29.35 -33.55 -103.82
C VAL A 196 28.58 -34.01 -102.58
N TRP A 197 27.93 -35.18 -102.66
CA TRP A 197 27.25 -35.81 -101.52
C TRP A 197 28.21 -36.12 -100.38
N GLU A 198 29.36 -36.74 -100.66
CA GLU A 198 30.39 -37.02 -99.66
C GLU A 198 30.92 -35.74 -99.00
N ARG A 199 31.12 -34.66 -99.78
CA ARG A 199 31.51 -33.35 -99.25
C ARG A 199 30.44 -32.77 -98.32
N LEU A 200 29.15 -32.89 -98.67
CA LEU A 200 28.05 -32.50 -97.79
C LEU A 200 28.04 -33.31 -96.49
N CYS A 201 28.17 -34.63 -96.56
CA CYS A 201 28.20 -35.50 -95.39
C CYS A 201 29.36 -35.10 -94.45
N LYS A 202 30.56 -34.86 -94.99
CA LYS A 202 31.71 -34.36 -94.21
C LYS A 202 31.42 -33.00 -93.56
N PHE A 203 30.90 -32.04 -94.33
CA PHE A 203 30.60 -30.69 -93.82
C PHE A 203 29.50 -30.71 -92.74
N ARG A 204 28.49 -31.57 -92.90
CA ARG A 204 27.42 -31.78 -91.92
C ARG A 204 27.93 -32.45 -90.65
N ARG A 205 28.81 -33.46 -90.76
CA ARG A 205 29.44 -34.10 -89.58
C ARG A 205 30.21 -33.09 -88.75
N ILE A 206 31.06 -32.28 -89.37
CA ILE A 206 31.82 -31.21 -88.69
C ILE A 206 30.86 -30.24 -87.97
N LYS A 207 29.76 -29.84 -88.62
CA LYS A 207 28.75 -28.98 -88.01
C LYS A 207 28.08 -29.63 -86.80
N ILE A 208 27.67 -30.90 -86.92
CA ILE A 208 27.04 -31.64 -85.82
C ILE A 208 28.01 -31.82 -84.64
N GLU A 209 29.27 -32.11 -84.92
CA GLU A 209 30.34 -32.21 -83.92
C GLU A 209 30.57 -30.87 -83.21
N ASN A 210 30.61 -29.75 -83.94
CA ASN A 210 30.71 -28.41 -83.37
C ASN A 210 29.51 -28.08 -82.48
N GLU A 211 28.28 -28.36 -82.91
CA GLU A 211 27.09 -28.15 -82.08
C GLU A 211 27.08 -29.00 -80.80
N PHE A 212 27.56 -30.24 -80.88
CA PHE A 212 27.72 -31.10 -79.70
C PHE A 212 28.78 -30.54 -78.76
N LEU A 213 29.92 -30.12 -79.28
CA LEU A 213 31.00 -29.50 -78.51
C LEU A 213 30.54 -28.19 -77.86
N ILE A 214 29.74 -27.36 -78.54
CA ILE A 214 29.12 -26.15 -77.97
C ILE A 214 28.23 -26.52 -76.79
N LYS A 215 27.37 -27.55 -76.91
CA LYS A 215 26.51 -27.99 -75.79
C LYS A 215 27.35 -28.48 -74.60
N GLN A 216 28.41 -29.23 -74.86
CA GLN A 216 29.31 -29.71 -73.81
C GLN A 216 30.03 -28.55 -73.13
N LYS A 217 30.61 -27.62 -73.91
CA LYS A 217 31.24 -26.41 -73.37
C LYS A 217 30.27 -25.53 -72.60
N ALA A 218 29.00 -25.43 -73.05
CA ALA A 218 27.98 -24.67 -72.32
C ALA A 218 27.71 -25.24 -70.91
N LEU A 219 27.70 -26.56 -70.76
CA LEU A 219 27.54 -27.21 -69.45
C LEU A 219 28.73 -26.93 -68.54
N VAL A 220 29.95 -27.12 -69.05
CA VAL A 220 31.18 -26.84 -68.27
C VAL A 220 31.25 -25.36 -67.91
N PHE A 221 30.89 -24.46 -68.82
CA PHE A 221 30.83 -23.03 -68.55
C PHE A 221 29.85 -22.69 -67.42
N ALA A 222 28.65 -23.29 -67.43
CA ALA A 222 27.68 -23.12 -66.36
C ALA A 222 28.19 -23.64 -65.00
N GLU A 223 28.91 -24.76 -64.97
CA GLU A 223 29.57 -25.28 -63.76
C GLU A 223 30.67 -24.33 -63.27
N MET A 224 31.50 -23.78 -64.17
CA MET A 224 32.53 -22.80 -63.83
C MET A 224 31.92 -21.49 -63.30
N GLU A 225 30.81 -21.02 -63.88
CA GLU A 225 30.08 -19.85 -63.36
C GLU A 225 29.49 -20.10 -61.97
N ALA A 226 28.96 -21.30 -61.71
CA ALA A 226 28.45 -21.68 -60.40
C ALA A 226 29.58 -21.76 -59.35
N PHE A 227 30.73 -22.33 -59.73
CA PHE A 227 31.92 -22.35 -58.88
C PHE A 227 32.44 -20.94 -58.58
N TYR A 228 32.51 -20.07 -59.59
CA TYR A 228 32.92 -18.68 -59.40
C TYR A 228 31.98 -17.94 -58.45
N ARG A 229 30.66 -18.08 -58.63
CA ARG A 229 29.66 -17.49 -57.71
C ARG A 229 29.86 -17.95 -56.27
N LYS A 230 30.08 -19.25 -56.05
CA LYS A 230 30.38 -19.78 -54.71
C LYS A 230 31.62 -19.11 -54.09
N ARG A 231 32.67 -18.86 -54.87
CA ARG A 231 33.87 -18.14 -54.40
C ARG A 231 33.59 -16.68 -54.06
N GLN A 232 32.69 -16.02 -54.80
CA GLN A 232 32.25 -14.66 -54.47
C GLN A 232 31.51 -14.63 -53.13
N ASP A 233 30.60 -15.58 -52.91
CA ASP A 233 29.85 -15.68 -51.67
C ASP A 233 30.78 -15.92 -50.48
N GLU A 234 31.77 -16.81 -50.61
CA GLU A 234 32.80 -17.07 -49.58
C GLU A 234 33.62 -15.80 -49.25
N ASP A 235 34.00 -15.01 -50.25
CA ASP A 235 34.75 -13.76 -50.03
C ASP A 235 33.91 -12.65 -49.35
N GLU A 236 32.62 -12.57 -49.69
CA GLU A 236 31.68 -11.62 -49.07
C GLU A 236 31.35 -12.03 -47.63
N ILE A 237 31.22 -13.33 -47.33
CA ILE A 237 31.08 -13.82 -45.95
C ILE A 237 32.28 -13.37 -45.10
N LEU A 238 33.52 -13.60 -45.59
CA LEU A 238 34.72 -13.17 -44.88
C LEU A 238 34.79 -11.64 -44.73
N LYS A 239 34.30 -10.88 -45.71
CA LYS A 239 34.21 -9.42 -45.60
C LYS A 239 33.31 -8.99 -44.46
N ASN A 240 32.09 -9.54 -44.41
CA ASN A 240 31.10 -9.23 -43.37
C ASN A 240 31.62 -9.63 -41.99
N GLU A 241 32.26 -10.80 -41.86
CA GLU A 241 32.89 -11.23 -40.60
C GLU A 241 34.00 -10.27 -40.13
N ILE A 242 34.81 -9.72 -41.05
CA ILE A 242 35.83 -8.72 -40.72
C ILE A 242 35.19 -7.41 -40.25
N GLU A 243 34.15 -6.94 -40.95
CA GLU A 243 33.40 -5.73 -40.58
C GLU A 243 32.75 -5.88 -39.19
N ASP A 244 32.14 -7.03 -38.90
CA ASP A 244 31.57 -7.36 -37.59
C ASP A 244 32.62 -7.35 -36.47
N LEU A 245 33.79 -7.92 -36.72
CA LEU A 245 34.90 -7.89 -35.76
C LEU A 245 35.43 -6.47 -35.55
N GLN A 246 35.51 -5.65 -36.59
CA GLN A 246 35.91 -4.24 -36.48
C GLN A 246 34.90 -3.41 -35.68
N MET A 247 33.60 -3.68 -35.83
CA MET A 247 32.57 -3.08 -34.98
C MET A 247 32.74 -3.48 -33.51
N LYS A 248 33.04 -4.77 -33.23
CA LYS A 248 33.31 -5.25 -31.87
C LYS A 248 34.53 -4.56 -31.25
N ILE A 249 35.63 -4.40 -31.99
CA ILE A 249 36.82 -3.66 -31.54
C ILE A 249 36.46 -2.20 -31.24
N SER A 250 35.69 -1.54 -32.11
CA SER A 250 35.28 -0.16 -31.91
C SER A 250 34.41 0.01 -30.65
N LYS A 251 33.52 -0.95 -30.40
CA LYS A 251 32.72 -1.00 -29.17
C LYS A 251 33.62 -1.19 -27.95
N LEU A 252 34.57 -2.13 -28.01
CA LEU A 252 35.49 -2.41 -26.92
C LEU A 252 36.31 -1.16 -26.54
N LYS A 253 36.80 -0.40 -27.53
CA LYS A 253 37.51 0.88 -27.30
C LYS A 253 36.63 1.95 -26.62
N ASN A 254 35.35 2.00 -26.97
CA ASN A 254 34.41 2.89 -26.29
C ASN A 254 34.14 2.45 -24.84
N ASP A 255 34.04 1.14 -24.60
CA ASP A 255 33.86 0.57 -23.27
C ASP A 255 35.12 0.80 -22.41
N GLU A 256 36.32 0.62 -22.96
CA GLU A 256 37.61 0.95 -22.35
C GLU A 256 37.68 2.44 -21.98
N ALA A 257 37.37 3.35 -22.92
CA ALA A 257 37.34 4.78 -22.63
C ALA A 257 36.35 5.12 -21.52
N ARG A 258 35.18 4.45 -21.48
CA ARG A 258 34.20 4.65 -20.40
C ARG A 258 34.76 4.22 -19.06
N VAL A 259 35.42 3.06 -18.98
CA VAL A 259 36.02 2.57 -17.71
C VAL A 259 37.14 3.50 -17.25
N ASN A 260 38.02 3.93 -18.17
CA ASN A 260 39.17 4.77 -17.83
C ASN A 260 38.79 6.21 -17.45
N LEU A 261 37.72 6.75 -18.02
CA LEU A 261 37.26 8.11 -17.72
C LEU A 261 36.26 8.16 -16.55
N ASN A 262 35.50 7.10 -16.30
CA ASN A 262 34.53 7.03 -15.21
C ASN A 262 35.21 6.60 -13.90
N LEU A 263 36.03 7.51 -13.36
CA LEU A 263 36.78 7.27 -12.13
C LEU A 263 35.84 7.19 -10.92
N GLU A 264 35.96 6.10 -10.15
CA GLU A 264 35.25 5.97 -8.89
C GLU A 264 35.88 6.85 -7.81
N VAL A 265 35.05 7.71 -7.19
CA VAL A 265 35.45 8.54 -6.05
C VAL A 265 34.81 8.02 -4.78
N GLN A 266 35.61 7.77 -3.76
CA GLN A 266 35.11 7.39 -2.43
C GLN A 266 34.85 8.64 -1.58
N LEU A 267 33.60 8.78 -1.14
CA LEU A 267 33.15 9.87 -0.29
C LEU A 267 32.77 9.32 1.09
N LEU A 268 33.15 10.06 2.14
CA LEU A 268 32.74 9.77 3.51
C LEU A 268 31.52 10.63 3.85
N LEU A 269 30.36 9.99 4.01
CA LEU A 269 29.11 10.65 4.38
C LEU A 269 28.69 10.23 5.79
N LYS A 270 28.12 11.16 6.55
CA LYS A 270 27.57 10.88 7.88
C LYS A 270 26.18 10.24 7.77
N GLN A 271 25.81 9.43 8.76
CA GLN A 271 24.44 8.93 8.90
C GLN A 271 23.47 10.12 8.96
N GLY A 272 22.45 10.13 8.11
CA GLY A 272 21.52 11.25 7.91
C GLY A 272 21.82 12.15 6.71
N GLN A 273 22.99 12.04 6.07
CA GLN A 273 23.24 12.63 4.73
C GLN A 273 22.86 11.69 3.58
N VAL A 274 22.59 10.43 3.92
CA VAL A 274 22.12 9.41 3.00
C VAL A 274 20.64 9.20 3.29
N GLU A 275 19.79 9.66 2.38
CA GLU A 275 18.31 9.60 2.50
C GLU A 275 17.71 8.38 1.79
N THR A 276 18.53 7.53 1.17
CA THR A 276 18.07 6.33 0.46
C THR A 276 18.06 5.12 1.37
N ASP A 277 16.96 4.36 1.34
CA ASP A 277 16.87 3.08 2.02
C ASP A 277 17.89 2.11 1.43
N THR A 278 18.72 1.53 2.30
CA THR A 278 19.71 0.53 1.89
C THR A 278 19.16 -0.88 2.09
N SER A 279 19.59 -1.81 1.24
CA SER A 279 19.27 -3.22 1.44
C SER A 279 19.87 -3.72 2.76
N THR A 280 19.22 -4.70 3.40
CA THR A 280 19.56 -5.19 4.74
C THR A 280 20.92 -5.89 4.85
N PHE A 281 21.59 -6.20 3.74
CA PHE A 281 22.85 -6.97 3.76
C PHE A 281 24.03 -6.22 3.14
N ILE A 282 23.87 -5.63 1.96
CA ILE A 282 24.89 -4.82 1.29
C ILE A 282 24.23 -3.53 0.82
N ALA A 283 24.72 -2.39 1.30
CA ALA A 283 24.21 -1.10 0.88
C ALA A 283 24.48 -0.89 -0.62
N ASP A 284 23.45 -0.99 -1.45
CA ASP A 284 23.50 -0.72 -2.88
C ASP A 284 22.96 0.69 -3.16
N TYR A 285 23.80 1.53 -3.76
CA TYR A 285 23.49 2.92 -4.11
C TYR A 285 23.51 3.17 -5.62
N LYS A 286 23.44 2.12 -6.44
CA LYS A 286 23.45 2.26 -7.92
C LYS A 286 22.33 3.15 -8.45
N ASN A 287 21.18 3.16 -7.78
CA ASN A 287 20.01 3.98 -8.14
C ASN A 287 19.93 5.29 -7.33
N SER A 288 21.03 5.71 -6.71
CA SER A 288 21.09 6.93 -5.91
C SER A 288 21.81 8.05 -6.67
N ALA A 289 21.41 9.30 -6.40
CA ALA A 289 22.05 10.48 -6.96
C ALA A 289 22.73 11.30 -5.85
N LEU A 290 23.94 11.80 -6.12
CA LEU A 290 24.60 12.76 -5.24
C LEU A 290 24.09 14.17 -5.57
N ILE A 291 23.33 14.75 -4.65
CA ILE A 291 22.74 16.09 -4.82
C ILE A 291 23.45 17.06 -3.88
N HIS A 292 23.77 18.25 -4.38
CA HIS A 292 24.35 19.29 -3.54
C HIS A 292 23.34 19.78 -2.51
N ARG A 293 23.77 19.89 -1.24
CA ARG A 293 22.93 20.27 -0.10
C ARG A 293 22.15 21.57 -0.31
N SER A 294 22.71 22.54 -1.04
CA SER A 294 22.03 23.82 -1.30
C SER A 294 20.69 23.64 -2.00
N VAL A 295 20.56 22.64 -2.89
CA VAL A 295 19.31 22.39 -3.62
C VAL A 295 18.21 21.98 -2.64
N VAL A 296 18.53 21.12 -1.68
CA VAL A 296 17.60 20.66 -0.64
C VAL A 296 17.26 21.80 0.33
N GLU A 297 18.25 22.61 0.72
CA GLU A 297 18.04 23.75 1.62
C GLU A 297 17.22 24.88 0.99
N GLU A 298 17.45 25.17 -0.29
CA GLU A 298 16.67 26.12 -1.06
C GLU A 298 15.22 25.65 -1.19
N LEU A 299 15.02 24.38 -1.54
CA LEU A 299 13.68 23.79 -1.60
C LEU A 299 12.97 23.84 -0.25
N ASN A 300 13.66 23.51 0.84
CA ASN A 300 13.10 23.59 2.19
C ASN A 300 12.75 25.02 2.60
N THR A 301 13.53 26.00 2.17
CA THR A 301 13.26 27.42 2.40
C THR A 301 12.01 27.85 1.63
N ASN A 302 11.87 27.43 0.37
CA ASN A 302 10.69 27.68 -0.45
C ASN A 302 9.43 27.02 0.14
N ILE A 303 9.54 25.77 0.62
CA ILE A 303 8.44 25.07 1.30
C ILE A 303 7.99 25.83 2.55
N LYS A 304 8.93 26.31 3.38
CA LYS A 304 8.59 27.10 4.56
C LYS A 304 7.87 28.40 4.20
N LYS A 305 8.38 29.13 3.20
CA LYS A 305 7.76 30.36 2.72
C LYS A 305 6.33 30.13 2.22
N LEU A 306 6.12 29.09 1.40
CA LEU A 306 4.78 28.72 0.94
C LEU A 306 3.86 28.31 2.09
N GLY A 307 4.41 27.66 3.13
CA GLY A 307 3.69 27.34 4.36
C GLY A 307 3.26 28.60 5.13
N GLU A 308 4.15 29.57 5.27
CA GLU A 308 3.88 30.86 5.90
C GLU A 308 2.81 31.65 5.12
N ASP A 309 2.93 31.73 3.79
CA ASP A 309 1.96 32.39 2.92
C ASP A 309 0.56 31.74 3.05
N LYS A 310 0.51 30.39 3.09
CA LYS A 310 -0.74 29.66 3.32
C LYS A 310 -1.36 29.98 4.68
N ILE A 311 -0.54 30.02 5.74
CA ILE A 311 -1.02 30.38 7.09
C ILE A 311 -1.53 31.82 7.09
N SER A 312 -0.83 32.76 6.47
CA SER A 312 -1.28 34.16 6.35
C SER A 312 -2.65 34.25 5.67
N SER A 313 -2.82 33.59 4.52
CA SER A 313 -4.09 33.55 3.81
C SER A 313 -5.23 32.89 4.64
N MET A 314 -4.91 31.86 5.42
CA MET A 314 -5.86 31.23 6.35
C MET A 314 -6.26 32.19 7.49
N VAL A 315 -5.32 32.96 8.03
CA VAL A 315 -5.59 33.97 9.07
C VAL A 315 -6.47 35.09 8.52
N GLU A 316 -6.14 35.63 7.35
CA GLU A 316 -6.96 36.63 6.67
C GLU A 316 -8.39 36.14 6.43
N SER A 317 -8.53 34.89 5.95
CA SER A 317 -9.85 34.27 5.74
C SER A 317 -10.64 34.11 7.05
N LYS A 318 -9.97 33.75 8.15
CA LYS A 318 -10.57 33.63 9.48
C LYS A 318 -11.02 35.01 9.99
N ASP A 319 -10.18 36.03 9.87
CA ASP A 319 -10.49 37.38 10.32
C ASP A 319 -11.58 38.05 9.47
N PHE A 320 -11.61 37.77 8.16
CA PHE A 320 -12.69 38.18 7.28
C PHE A 320 -14.04 37.61 7.73
N ARG A 321 -14.11 36.30 8.04
CA ARG A 321 -15.32 35.68 8.58
C ARG A 321 -15.73 36.28 9.92
N LYS A 322 -14.78 36.56 10.80
CA LYS A 322 -15.04 37.24 12.07
C LYS A 322 -15.64 38.65 11.83
N GLY A 323 -15.11 39.38 10.85
CA GLY A 323 -15.63 40.68 10.43
C GLY A 323 -17.08 40.60 9.94
N ILE A 324 -17.42 39.59 9.13
CA ILE A 324 -18.80 39.36 8.68
C ILE A 324 -19.74 39.13 9.87
N ILE A 325 -19.37 38.24 10.79
CA ILE A 325 -20.19 37.93 11.98
C ILE A 325 -20.40 39.18 12.85
N GLN A 326 -19.36 39.99 13.03
CA GLN A 326 -19.43 41.25 13.77
C GLN A 326 -20.41 42.23 13.10
N LEU A 327 -20.32 42.41 11.78
CA LEU A 327 -21.21 43.28 11.01
C LEU A 327 -22.67 42.78 11.05
N GLU A 328 -22.90 41.46 10.96
CA GLU A 328 -24.23 40.87 11.08
C GLU A 328 -24.83 41.14 12.48
N TRP A 329 -24.02 41.02 13.53
CA TRP A 329 -24.44 41.34 14.89
C TRP A 329 -24.78 42.83 15.05
N GLU A 330 -23.93 43.72 14.53
CA GLU A 330 -24.18 45.17 14.54
C GLU A 330 -25.45 45.54 13.79
N HIS A 331 -25.66 44.96 12.60
CA HIS A 331 -26.88 45.14 11.84
C HIS A 331 -28.13 44.69 12.63
N LYS A 332 -28.07 43.51 13.28
CA LYS A 332 -29.17 43.01 14.11
C LYS A 332 -29.45 43.91 15.31
N LYS A 333 -28.39 44.43 15.96
CA LYS A 333 -28.51 45.39 17.06
C LYS A 333 -29.21 46.67 16.59
N MET A 334 -28.78 47.24 15.46
CA MET A 334 -29.40 48.45 14.90
C MET A 334 -30.88 48.23 14.55
N LEU A 335 -31.24 47.05 14.02
CA LEU A 335 -32.64 46.69 13.78
C LEU A 335 -33.47 46.64 15.07
N MET A 336 -32.94 46.06 16.14
CA MET A 336 -33.61 46.03 17.45
C MET A 336 -33.76 47.43 18.05
N GLU A 337 -32.75 48.28 17.92
CA GLU A 337 -32.83 49.68 18.35
C GLU A 337 -33.87 50.45 17.54
N MET A 338 -33.95 50.23 16.22
CA MET A 338 -35.01 50.79 15.38
C MET A 338 -36.41 50.34 15.84
N GLU A 339 -36.59 49.06 16.13
CA GLU A 339 -37.86 48.52 16.63
C GLU A 339 -38.22 49.11 18.00
N ASP A 340 -37.26 49.23 18.93
CA ASP A 340 -37.44 49.87 20.22
C ASP A 340 -37.86 51.36 20.07
N PHE A 341 -37.23 52.10 19.17
CA PHE A 341 -37.64 53.47 18.87
C PHE A 341 -39.04 53.56 18.25
N GLN A 342 -39.41 52.63 17.37
CA GLN A 342 -40.77 52.55 16.83
C GLN A 342 -41.80 52.22 17.93
N ASN A 343 -41.48 51.34 18.86
CA ASN A 343 -42.35 51.00 19.97
C ASN A 343 -42.48 52.18 20.95
N LYS A 344 -41.39 52.84 21.33
CA LYS A 344 -41.43 54.08 22.11
C LYS A 344 -42.26 55.17 21.45
N MET A 345 -42.15 55.31 20.11
CA MET A 345 -42.98 56.24 19.36
C MET A 345 -44.47 55.87 19.45
N LYS A 346 -44.83 54.59 19.29
CA LYS A 346 -46.21 54.10 19.47
C LYS A 346 -46.70 54.33 20.90
N ASP A 347 -45.89 54.02 21.90
CA ASP A 347 -46.24 54.22 23.31
C ASP A 347 -46.55 55.69 23.59
N ILE A 348 -45.72 56.61 23.10
CA ILE A 348 -45.98 58.05 23.19
C ILE A 348 -47.26 58.44 22.45
N GLN A 349 -47.48 57.92 21.23
CA GLN A 349 -48.68 58.21 20.43
C GLN A 349 -49.98 57.69 21.08
N PHE A 350 -49.93 56.51 21.70
CA PHE A 350 -51.09 55.86 22.32
C PHE A 350 -51.20 56.11 23.82
N MET A 351 -50.26 56.84 24.43
CA MET A 351 -50.29 57.21 25.83
C MET A 351 -51.55 58.05 26.09
N LYS A 352 -52.49 57.46 26.84
CA LYS A 352 -53.66 58.19 27.31
C LYS A 352 -53.23 59.06 28.48
N VAL A 353 -53.37 60.38 28.33
CA VAL A 353 -53.07 61.32 29.41
C VAL A 353 -54.07 61.10 30.55
N THR A 354 -53.64 60.39 31.59
CA THR A 354 -54.46 60.15 32.79
C THR A 354 -54.47 61.39 33.69
N ARG A 355 -55.43 61.46 34.62
CA ARG A 355 -55.56 62.58 35.56
C ARG A 355 -54.31 62.79 36.42
N GLU A 356 -53.58 61.73 36.73
CA GLU A 356 -52.30 61.77 37.45
C GLU A 356 -51.19 62.42 36.60
N ILE A 357 -51.09 62.04 35.31
CA ILE A 357 -50.15 62.65 34.36
C ILE A 357 -50.51 64.12 34.11
N GLN A 358 -51.81 64.47 34.03
CA GLN A 358 -52.24 65.88 33.95
C GLN A 358 -51.85 66.67 35.20
N LEU A 359 -51.97 66.08 36.39
CA LEU A 359 -51.55 66.71 37.64
C LEU A 359 -50.04 66.93 37.68
N PHE A 360 -49.26 65.95 37.23
CA PHE A 360 -47.81 66.07 37.08
C PHE A 360 -47.44 67.18 36.07
N LEU A 361 -48.05 67.19 34.88
CA LEU A 361 -47.72 68.16 33.82
C LEU A 361 -48.19 69.59 34.13
N ASN A 362 -49.35 69.76 34.79
CA ASN A 362 -49.94 71.09 35.03
C ASN A 362 -49.47 71.72 36.35
N ASN A 363 -49.30 70.92 37.42
CA ASN A 363 -48.96 71.39 38.76
C ASN A 363 -47.97 70.43 39.43
N VAL A 364 -46.73 70.42 38.95
CA VAL A 364 -45.62 69.59 39.49
C VAL A 364 -45.52 69.69 41.01
N ALA A 365 -45.63 70.91 41.56
CA ALA A 365 -45.53 71.14 43.00
C ALA A 365 -46.67 70.48 43.81
N GLU A 366 -47.89 70.43 43.28
CA GLU A 366 -49.03 69.79 43.96
C GLU A 366 -48.94 68.25 43.88
N TYR A 367 -48.42 67.73 42.76
CA TYR A 367 -48.13 66.32 42.59
C TYR A 367 -47.02 65.86 43.55
N GLU A 368 -45.91 66.60 43.62
CA GLU A 368 -44.81 66.32 44.55
C GLU A 368 -45.25 66.40 46.01
N ALA A 369 -46.09 67.38 46.38
CA ALA A 369 -46.63 67.48 47.74
C ALA A 369 -47.52 66.28 48.10
N LYS A 370 -48.39 65.82 47.20
CA LYS A 370 -49.22 64.62 47.43
C LYS A 370 -48.36 63.36 47.57
N LYS A 371 -47.32 63.21 46.73
CA LYS A 371 -46.39 62.09 46.83
C LYS A 371 -45.56 62.15 48.11
N ALA A 372 -45.09 63.31 48.52
CA ALA A 372 -44.39 63.49 49.78
C ALA A 372 -45.28 63.17 51.00
N ASP A 373 -46.56 63.53 50.97
CA ASP A 373 -47.52 63.19 52.02
C ASP A 373 -47.83 61.68 52.07
N GLU A 374 -47.91 61.03 50.90
CA GLU A 374 -48.04 59.57 50.78
C GLU A 374 -46.80 58.84 51.33
N ILE A 375 -45.59 59.32 50.98
CA ILE A 375 -44.33 58.81 51.48
C ILE A 375 -44.25 58.96 53.02
N ASN A 376 -44.56 60.14 53.56
CA ASN A 376 -44.54 60.37 55.01
C ASN A 376 -45.49 59.43 55.78
N LYS A 377 -46.69 59.15 55.24
CA LYS A 377 -47.63 58.19 55.86
C LYS A 377 -47.07 56.78 55.88
N LEU A 378 -46.41 56.36 54.79
CA LEU A 378 -45.75 55.06 54.72
C LEU A 378 -44.58 54.97 55.72
N GLU A 379 -43.76 56.01 55.81
CA GLU A 379 -42.64 56.08 56.77
C GLU A 379 -43.12 56.01 58.22
N GLN A 380 -44.18 56.75 58.59
CA GLN A 380 -44.79 56.65 59.92
C GLN A 380 -45.32 55.23 60.21
N THR A 381 -45.91 54.58 59.20
CA THR A 381 -46.39 53.20 59.31
C THR A 381 -45.23 52.23 59.56
N ILE A 382 -44.12 52.38 58.83
CA ILE A 382 -42.91 51.57 59.04
C ILE A 382 -42.35 51.76 60.46
N MET A 383 -42.27 53.01 60.94
CA MET A 383 -41.77 53.31 62.28
C MET A 383 -42.61 52.69 63.40
N THR A 384 -43.94 52.72 63.27
CA THR A 384 -44.83 52.06 64.23
C THR A 384 -44.68 50.53 64.21
N GLN A 385 -44.52 49.94 63.03
CA GLN A 385 -44.25 48.50 62.88
C GLN A 385 -42.92 48.09 63.51
N LEU A 386 -41.84 48.86 63.32
CA LEU A 386 -40.53 48.63 63.94
C LEU A 386 -40.63 48.62 65.47
N LYS A 387 -41.29 49.63 66.06
CA LYS A 387 -41.48 49.72 67.52
C LYS A 387 -42.31 48.55 68.07
N HIS A 388 -43.30 48.08 67.31
CA HIS A 388 -44.07 46.89 67.69
C HIS A 388 -43.22 45.62 67.63
N HIS A 389 -42.39 45.48 66.59
CA HIS A 389 -41.48 44.34 66.43
C HIS A 389 -40.44 44.27 67.55
N GLU A 390 -39.87 45.40 67.95
CA GLU A 390 -38.89 45.49 69.03
C GLU A 390 -39.49 45.01 70.38
N LYS A 391 -40.72 45.43 70.69
CA LYS A 391 -41.45 44.94 71.87
C LYS A 391 -41.67 43.43 71.83
N LYS A 392 -42.05 42.89 70.67
CA LYS A 392 -42.21 41.43 70.49
C LYS A 392 -40.90 40.68 70.69
N LEU A 393 -39.79 41.18 70.14
CA LEU A 393 -38.46 40.59 70.33
C LEU A 393 -38.04 40.60 71.80
N ALA A 394 -38.27 41.70 72.53
CA ALA A 394 -37.98 41.79 73.96
C ALA A 394 -38.79 40.78 74.78
N HIS A 395 -40.08 40.60 74.45
CA HIS A 395 -40.93 39.61 75.09
C HIS A 395 -40.46 38.17 74.84
N GLN A 396 -40.13 37.83 73.58
CA GLN A 396 -39.62 36.51 73.21
C GLN A 396 -38.28 36.20 73.91
N LYS A 397 -37.37 37.19 73.98
CA LYS A 397 -36.12 37.05 74.75
C LYS A 397 -36.35 36.77 76.24
N LYS A 398 -37.41 37.33 76.84
CA LYS A 398 -37.77 37.06 78.24
C LYS A 398 -38.24 35.62 78.41
N ILE A 399 -39.15 35.14 77.54
CA ILE A 399 -39.63 33.75 77.54
C ILE A 399 -38.47 32.77 77.38
N LEU A 400 -37.55 33.04 76.44
CA LEU A 400 -36.37 32.19 76.23
C LEU A 400 -35.51 32.07 77.50
N ARG A 401 -35.34 33.17 78.26
CA ARG A 401 -34.60 33.15 79.53
C ARG A 401 -35.33 32.34 80.60
N GLU A 402 -36.66 32.39 80.65
CA GLU A 402 -37.46 31.59 81.57
C GLU A 402 -37.35 30.10 81.24
N HIS A 403 -37.51 29.71 79.97
CA HIS A 403 -37.33 28.33 79.54
C HIS A 403 -35.93 27.80 79.84
N ASN A 404 -34.87 28.58 79.59
CA ASN A 404 -33.51 28.16 79.92
C ASN A 404 -33.29 27.96 81.43
N ARG A 405 -33.97 28.73 82.30
CA ARG A 405 -33.94 28.48 83.75
C ARG A 405 -34.66 27.18 84.11
N THR A 406 -35.81 26.93 83.49
CA THR A 406 -36.56 25.67 83.68
C THR A 406 -35.76 24.45 83.23
N ILE A 407 -35.08 24.53 82.08
CA ILE A 407 -34.21 23.45 81.58
C ILE A 407 -33.12 23.15 82.60
N LYS A 408 -32.40 24.17 83.10
CA LYS A 408 -31.36 23.97 84.12
C LYS A 408 -31.89 23.34 85.41
N ALA A 409 -33.07 23.76 85.87
CA ALA A 409 -33.70 23.16 87.05
C ALA A 409 -34.06 21.69 86.80
N LYS A 410 -34.53 21.35 85.58
CA LYS A 410 -34.83 19.97 85.22
C LYS A 410 -33.60 19.10 85.04
N ASP A 411 -32.50 19.63 84.53
CA ASP A 411 -31.23 18.92 84.48
C ASP A 411 -30.75 18.58 85.89
N THR A 412 -30.83 19.52 86.84
CA THR A 412 -30.48 19.25 88.24
C THR A 412 -31.41 18.22 88.89
N ASP A 413 -32.72 18.30 88.64
CA ASP A 413 -33.68 17.29 89.10
C ASP A 413 -33.32 15.90 88.55
N ASN A 414 -33.02 15.80 87.24
CA ASN A 414 -32.64 14.54 86.60
C ASN A 414 -31.36 13.96 87.18
N THR A 415 -30.32 14.78 87.43
CA THR A 415 -29.08 14.29 88.06
C THR A 415 -29.32 13.75 89.47
N ASN A 416 -30.24 14.34 90.23
CA ASN A 416 -30.61 13.84 91.55
C ASN A 416 -31.36 12.51 91.44
N ILE A 417 -32.30 12.39 90.49
CA ILE A 417 -33.05 11.16 90.24
C ILE A 417 -32.11 10.03 89.80
N ASP A 418 -31.12 10.30 88.95
CA ASP A 418 -30.13 9.31 88.54
C ASP A 418 -29.30 8.80 89.74
N SER A 419 -28.92 9.69 90.65
CA SER A 419 -28.26 9.33 91.91
C SER A 419 -29.14 8.44 92.78
N ASP A 420 -30.41 8.83 92.98
CA ASP A 420 -31.40 8.04 93.73
C ASP A 420 -31.65 6.65 93.11
N LEU A 421 -31.65 6.58 91.77
CA LEU A 421 -31.85 5.34 91.03
C LEU A 421 -30.66 4.42 91.21
N MET A 422 -29.44 4.95 91.20
CA MET A 422 -28.22 4.19 91.46
C MET A 422 -28.22 3.61 92.88
N GLU A 423 -28.60 4.40 93.89
CA GLU A 423 -28.73 3.94 95.27
C GLU A 423 -29.80 2.84 95.41
N ARG A 424 -31.00 3.08 94.86
CA ARG A 424 -32.07 2.07 94.85
C ARG A 424 -31.66 0.78 94.15
N ASN A 425 -30.88 0.86 93.07
CA ASN A 425 -30.43 -0.33 92.34
C ASN A 425 -29.47 -1.18 93.19
N VAL A 426 -28.61 -0.54 93.99
CA VAL A 426 -27.80 -1.23 95.01
C VAL A 426 -28.73 -1.93 96.02
N THR A 427 -29.72 -1.22 96.57
CA THR A 427 -30.65 -1.81 97.55
C THR A 427 -31.48 -2.96 96.97
N VAL A 428 -31.90 -2.87 95.70
CA VAL A 428 -32.65 -3.94 95.02
C VAL A 428 -31.77 -5.15 94.79
N ASN A 429 -30.51 -4.97 94.39
CA ASN A 429 -29.58 -6.10 94.24
C ASN A 429 -29.30 -6.78 95.58
N GLU A 430 -29.11 -6.00 96.66
CA GLU A 430 -28.98 -6.55 98.02
C GLU A 430 -30.24 -7.32 98.44
N ARG A 431 -31.44 -6.77 98.19
CA ARG A 431 -32.70 -7.45 98.49
C ARG A 431 -32.90 -8.70 97.64
N LYS A 432 -32.53 -8.69 96.36
CA LYS A 432 -32.62 -9.84 95.48
C LYS A 432 -31.69 -10.96 95.96
N LEU A 433 -30.49 -10.62 96.41
CA LEU A 433 -29.57 -11.58 97.04
C LEU A 433 -30.18 -12.17 98.33
N ILE A 434 -30.84 -11.35 99.15
CA ILE A 434 -31.53 -11.80 100.36
C ILE A 434 -32.74 -12.68 100.04
N ASP A 435 -33.50 -12.36 98.99
CA ASP A 435 -34.68 -13.14 98.58
C ASP A 435 -34.29 -14.46 97.92
N GLU A 436 -33.23 -14.50 97.09
CA GLU A 436 -32.67 -15.77 96.59
C GLU A 436 -32.19 -16.67 97.72
N VAL A 437 -31.59 -16.11 98.78
CA VAL A 437 -31.17 -16.86 99.98
C VAL A 437 -32.37 -17.29 100.86
N ASN A 438 -33.51 -16.60 100.80
CA ASN A 438 -34.71 -16.91 101.60
C ASN A 438 -35.80 -17.70 100.85
N ALA A 439 -35.76 -17.75 99.52
CA ALA A 439 -36.71 -18.49 98.69
C ALA A 439 -36.65 -20.01 98.97
N ASP A 440 -35.48 -20.53 99.35
CA ASP A 440 -35.32 -21.93 99.79
C ASP A 440 -35.99 -22.24 101.15
N ARG A 441 -36.48 -21.23 101.91
CA ARG A 441 -37.02 -21.40 103.28
C ARG A 441 -38.50 -21.04 103.49
N ARG A 442 -39.26 -20.62 102.48
CA ARG A 442 -40.67 -20.18 102.65
C ARG A 442 -41.66 -20.81 101.67
N SER A 443 -42.09 -22.05 101.94
CA SER A 443 -43.31 -22.64 101.35
C SER A 443 -44.51 -22.42 102.31
N ASP A 444 -45.41 -21.47 101.99
CA ASP A 444 -46.49 -20.94 102.88
C ASP A 444 -47.91 -21.44 102.50
N ALA A 445 -48.20 -22.72 102.73
CA ALA A 445 -49.51 -23.35 102.45
C ALA A 445 -50.61 -23.06 103.51
N GLY A 446 -50.40 -22.12 104.44
CA GLY A 446 -51.24 -21.97 105.65
C GLY A 446 -52.29 -20.85 105.63
N LYS A 447 -52.19 -19.85 104.75
CA LYS A 447 -53.00 -18.62 104.85
C LYS A 447 -54.47 -18.75 104.40
N ASP A 448 -54.75 -19.55 103.38
CA ASP A 448 -56.09 -19.58 102.79
C ASP A 448 -57.16 -20.21 103.70
N LYS A 449 -56.79 -21.19 104.55
CA LYS A 449 -57.74 -21.82 105.48
C LYS A 449 -58.29 -20.84 106.52
N ARG A 450 -57.49 -19.86 106.97
CA ARG A 450 -57.88 -18.93 108.03
C ARG A 450 -58.87 -17.86 107.56
N TYR A 451 -58.90 -17.56 106.26
CA TYR A 451 -59.81 -16.58 105.68
C TYR A 451 -61.25 -17.11 105.57
N MET A 452 -61.44 -18.39 105.26
CA MET A 452 -62.79 -18.98 105.10
C MET A 452 -63.58 -19.07 106.41
N GLU A 453 -62.93 -19.35 107.55
CA GLU A 453 -63.60 -19.47 108.85
C GLU A 453 -64.21 -18.14 109.33
N ILE A 454 -63.57 -17.01 109.01
CA ILE A 454 -64.02 -15.68 109.45
C ILE A 454 -65.32 -15.28 108.71
N VAL A 455 -65.45 -15.65 107.43
CA VAL A 455 -66.61 -15.30 106.60
C VAL A 455 -67.87 -16.04 107.04
N GLN A 456 -67.76 -17.31 107.45
CA GLN A 456 -68.92 -18.10 107.90
C GLN A 456 -69.51 -17.56 109.21
N ARG A 457 -68.68 -17.12 110.16
CA ARG A 457 -69.15 -16.62 111.46
C ARG A 457 -69.99 -15.33 111.33
N ARG A 458 -69.68 -14.47 110.35
CA ARG A 458 -70.39 -13.20 110.15
C ARG A 458 -71.80 -13.40 109.60
N LYS A 459 -72.00 -14.35 108.67
CA LYS A 459 -73.33 -14.67 108.11
C LYS A 459 -74.33 -15.16 109.15
N LEU A 460 -73.89 -15.92 110.16
CA LEU A 460 -74.78 -16.42 111.22
C LEU A 460 -75.30 -15.31 112.15
N VAL A 461 -74.49 -14.28 112.40
CA VAL A 461 -74.86 -13.16 113.29
C VAL A 461 -75.89 -12.24 112.64
N ASP A 462 -75.78 -12.00 111.34
CA ASP A 462 -76.72 -11.14 110.61
C ASP A 462 -78.12 -11.79 110.50
N LEU A 463 -78.20 -13.12 110.40
CA LEU A 463 -79.47 -13.85 110.34
C LEU A 463 -80.26 -13.77 111.66
N ALA A 464 -79.57 -13.83 112.81
CA ALA A 464 -80.20 -13.72 114.12
C ALA A 464 -80.78 -12.32 114.40
N LYS A 465 -80.15 -11.26 113.88
CA LYS A 465 -80.67 -9.88 113.99
C LYS A 465 -81.95 -9.65 113.19
N ALA A 466 -82.06 -10.24 112.00
CA ALA A 466 -83.24 -10.10 111.15
C ALA A 466 -84.50 -10.72 111.79
N GLN A 467 -84.36 -11.90 112.42
CA GLN A 467 -85.48 -12.58 113.09
C GLN A 467 -85.99 -11.82 114.32
N ALA A 468 -85.12 -11.15 115.07
CA ALA A 468 -85.54 -10.33 116.23
C ALA A 468 -86.37 -9.11 115.81
N GLN A 469 -86.13 -8.58 114.61
CA GLN A 469 -86.82 -7.40 114.09
C GLN A 469 -88.24 -7.72 113.59
N GLU A 470 -88.47 -8.90 113.01
CA GLU A 470 -89.82 -9.38 112.65
C GLU A 470 -90.73 -9.60 113.87
N VAL A 471 -90.18 -10.13 114.98
CA VAL A 471 -90.96 -10.34 116.22
C VAL A 471 -91.42 -9.01 116.84
N ALA A 472 -90.60 -7.96 116.72
CA ALA A 472 -90.96 -6.62 117.21
C ALA A 472 -92.10 -5.98 116.40
N VAL A 473 -92.11 -6.17 115.07
CA VAL A 473 -93.16 -5.67 114.18
C VAL A 473 -94.49 -6.38 114.43
N LEU A 474 -94.48 -7.70 114.63
CA LEU A 474 -95.70 -8.48 114.91
C LEU A 474 -96.35 -8.09 116.25
N ARG A 475 -95.58 -7.69 117.27
CA ARG A 475 -96.14 -7.17 118.54
C ARG A 475 -96.80 -5.80 118.39
N ALA A 476 -96.24 -4.91 117.57
CA ALA A 476 -96.81 -3.59 117.32
C ALA A 476 -98.16 -3.65 116.57
N GLU A 477 -98.33 -4.62 115.66
CA GLU A 477 -99.58 -4.81 114.92
C GLU A 477 -100.74 -5.32 115.80
N VAL A 478 -100.42 -6.09 116.85
CA VAL A 478 -101.39 -6.55 117.87
C VAL A 478 -101.89 -5.38 118.73
N GLU A 479 -101.01 -4.48 119.15
CA GLU A 479 -101.36 -3.27 119.90
C GLU A 479 -102.28 -2.34 119.08
N ARG A 480 -102.00 -2.23 117.77
CA ARG A 480 -102.81 -1.43 116.82
C ARG A 480 -104.23 -1.97 116.64
N LEU A 481 -104.42 -3.29 116.68
CA LEU A 481 -105.74 -3.91 116.54
C LEU A 481 -106.60 -3.76 117.81
N ARG A 482 -106.02 -3.66 119.01
CA ARG A 482 -106.78 -3.43 120.26
C ARG A 482 -107.35 -2.02 120.36
N MET A 483 -106.65 -1.01 119.83
CA MET A 483 -107.10 0.40 119.83
C MET A 483 -108.31 0.67 118.91
N ARG A 484 -108.84 -0.34 118.19
CA ARG A 484 -109.91 -0.19 117.18
C ARG A 484 -111.32 -0.60 117.63
N THR A 485 -111.53 -1.02 118.89
CA THR A 485 -112.83 -1.61 119.32
C THR A 485 -113.45 -1.09 120.63
N PHE A 486 -112.87 -0.08 121.29
CA PHE A 486 -113.53 0.67 122.37
C PHE A 486 -113.04 2.12 122.36
N PRO A 487 -113.91 3.14 122.43
CA PRO A 487 -113.50 4.50 122.76
C PRO A 487 -113.21 4.54 124.27
N ALA A 488 -111.93 4.54 124.65
CA ALA A 488 -111.49 4.52 126.04
C ALA A 488 -111.23 5.95 126.54
N LEU A 489 -111.88 6.27 127.66
CA LEU A 489 -111.88 7.56 128.32
C LEU A 489 -110.50 8.02 128.75
N VAL A 490 -110.26 9.31 128.54
CA VAL A 490 -109.27 10.13 129.22
C VAL A 490 -109.38 9.94 130.73
N GLN A 491 -108.27 9.60 131.38
CA GLN A 491 -107.97 10.11 132.71
C GLN A 491 -106.54 10.64 132.73
N VAL A 492 -106.48 11.96 132.90
CA VAL A 492 -105.38 12.69 133.50
C VAL A 492 -105.13 12.10 134.89
N GLU A 493 -103.88 11.87 135.26
CA GLU A 493 -103.24 12.52 136.41
C GLU A 493 -101.84 11.92 136.67
N HIS A 494 -100.90 12.84 136.90
CA HIS A 494 -99.56 12.71 137.50
C HIS A 494 -98.41 12.05 136.72
#